data_AF-A0A2N1RAI6-F1
#
_entry.id   AF-A0A2N1RAI6-F1
#
_cell.length_a   1.000
_cell.length_b   1.000
_cell.length_c   1.000
_cell.angle_alpha   90.00
_cell.angle_beta   90.00
_cell.angle_gamma   90.00
#
_symmetry.space_group_name_H-M   'P 1'
#
loop_
_entity.id
_entity.type
_entity.pdbx_description
1 polymer ?
#
loop_
_entity_poly.entity_id
_entity_poly.type
_entity_poly.pdbx_seq_one_letter_code
_entity_poly.pdbx_strand_id
1 'polypeptide(L)'
;MHYLNVDIESYSSENLAKSGVFRYCDAEDFEILLFGYSVDGGPVQVVDLARGEKIPQEILGALTDTSVEKWAFNAAFERICLSRYLGLPTGTYLDPSSWRCTMIWSAYLGLPLSLMGVGVALGLEKQKLSEGKDLIRYFCIPCAPTITNGGRRRNRPADAPEKWNLFVDYNKRDVEVELAIHQRLGRFPVPDAIWDEYHLDQLINDRGVLVDRQLVRSAIEMDGLSRQELVSRMQEITDLENPNSVAQVKTWLAENGLEVDSLGKKDVISALVGAPREIKEVLELRLQLAKSSIKKYQAMENVACSDDRARG
;
A
#
# COMPACT_ATOMS: atom_id res chain seq x y z
N MET A 1 -11.23 -13.27 28.09
CA MET A 1 -11.28 -12.64 26.76
C MET A 1 -11.46 -13.75 25.75
N HIS A 2 -12.53 -13.68 24.97
CA HIS A 2 -12.82 -14.64 23.90
C HIS A 2 -12.43 -14.08 22.53
N TYR A 3 -12.74 -12.80 22.28
CA TYR A 3 -12.33 -12.13 21.05
C TYR A 3 -11.94 -10.66 21.26
N LEU A 4 -11.10 -10.17 20.34
CA LEU A 4 -10.56 -8.82 20.32
C LEU A 4 -10.74 -8.22 18.93
N ASN A 5 -11.47 -7.12 18.82
CA ASN A 5 -11.55 -6.33 17.59
C ASN A 5 -10.51 -5.22 17.67
N VAL A 6 -9.70 -5.04 16.62
CA VAL A 6 -8.60 -4.07 16.60
C VAL A 6 -8.60 -3.24 15.32
N ASP A 7 -8.10 -2.01 15.44
CA ASP A 7 -7.81 -1.11 14.33
C ASP A 7 -6.57 -0.29 14.67
N ILE A 8 -5.68 -0.09 13.70
CA ILE A 8 -4.43 0.63 13.93
C ILE A 8 -4.27 1.78 12.95
N GLU A 9 -3.72 2.87 13.46
CA GLU A 9 -3.12 3.91 12.64
C GLU A 9 -1.61 3.80 12.76
N SER A 10 -0.90 3.92 11.64
CA SER A 10 0.56 3.73 11.63
C SER A 10 1.26 4.73 10.71
N TYR A 11 2.56 4.84 10.86
CA TYR A 11 3.43 5.65 10.00
C TYR A 11 4.62 4.81 9.52
N SER A 12 5.07 5.07 8.30
CA SER A 12 6.36 4.61 7.76
C SER A 12 6.85 5.60 6.70
N SER A 13 8.17 5.67 6.51
CA SER A 13 8.74 6.33 5.32
C SER A 13 8.41 5.60 4.01
N GLU A 14 8.13 4.30 4.08
CA GLU A 14 7.82 3.46 2.93
C GLU A 14 6.39 3.72 2.42
N ASN A 15 6.22 3.72 1.10
CA ASN A 15 4.90 3.94 0.51
C ASN A 15 4.09 2.64 0.47
N LEU A 16 3.14 2.48 1.39
CA LEU A 16 2.30 1.28 1.52
C LEU A 16 1.69 0.79 0.20
N ALA A 17 1.19 1.68 -0.65
CA ALA A 17 0.55 1.31 -1.92
C ALA A 17 1.54 0.77 -2.97
N LYS A 18 2.83 1.09 -2.83
CA LYS A 18 3.89 0.60 -3.73
C LYS A 18 4.65 -0.59 -3.17
N SER A 19 4.79 -0.67 -1.85
CA SER A 19 5.67 -1.63 -1.18
C SER A 19 4.91 -2.78 -0.50
N GLY A 20 3.62 -2.64 -0.24
CA GLY A 20 2.83 -3.60 0.53
C GLY A 20 3.14 -3.53 2.04
N VAL A 21 2.28 -4.14 2.87
CA VAL A 21 2.36 -4.01 4.33
C VAL A 21 3.67 -4.57 4.91
N PHE A 22 4.18 -5.67 4.35
CA PHE A 22 5.37 -6.32 4.86
C PHE A 22 6.61 -5.44 4.76
N ARG A 23 6.84 -4.80 3.60
CA ARG A 23 7.93 -3.84 3.45
C ARG A 23 7.65 -2.54 4.21
N TYR A 24 6.41 -2.07 4.21
CA TYR A 24 5.99 -0.88 4.94
C TYR A 24 6.36 -0.94 6.43
N CYS A 25 6.10 -2.09 7.09
CA CYS A 25 6.40 -2.27 8.50
C CYS A 25 7.85 -2.71 8.81
N ASP A 26 8.61 -3.10 7.78
CA ASP A 26 10.02 -3.49 7.87
C ASP A 26 10.96 -2.26 7.82
N ALA A 27 10.41 -1.08 7.57
CA ALA A 27 11.15 0.18 7.66
C ALA A 27 11.60 0.47 9.10
N GLU A 28 12.81 1.00 9.27
CA GLU A 28 13.36 1.34 10.59
C GLU A 28 12.55 2.42 11.32
N ASP A 29 11.84 3.28 10.58
CA ASP A 29 11.00 4.36 11.13
C ASP A 29 9.52 4.00 11.21
N PHE A 30 9.17 2.72 11.02
CA PHE A 30 7.80 2.25 11.18
C PHE A 30 7.33 2.38 12.64
N GLU A 31 6.15 2.96 12.84
CA GLU A 31 5.55 3.14 14.15
C GLU A 31 4.03 2.92 14.08
N ILE A 32 3.48 2.20 15.05
CA ILE A 32 2.02 2.26 15.32
C ILE A 32 1.76 3.53 16.13
N LEU A 33 0.88 4.36 15.61
CA LEU A 33 0.51 5.66 16.13
C LEU A 33 -0.64 5.58 17.13
N LEU A 34 -1.72 4.89 16.74
CA LEU A 34 -2.92 4.68 17.53
C LEU A 34 -3.30 3.21 17.47
N PHE A 35 -3.75 2.67 18.59
CA PHE A 35 -4.26 1.30 18.69
C PHE A 35 -5.66 1.33 19.31
N GLY A 36 -6.67 1.18 18.46
CA GLY A 36 -8.07 1.06 18.84
C GLY A 36 -8.40 -0.40 19.07
N TYR A 37 -9.14 -0.70 20.15
CA TYR A 37 -9.56 -2.07 20.42
C TYR A 37 -10.88 -2.16 21.18
N SER A 38 -11.54 -3.31 21.06
CA SER A 38 -12.67 -3.72 21.89
C SER A 38 -12.53 -5.17 22.30
N VAL A 39 -12.77 -5.42 23.58
CA VAL A 39 -12.73 -6.75 24.20
C VAL A 39 -14.15 -7.30 24.29
N ASP A 40 -14.39 -8.48 23.72
CA ASP A 40 -15.66 -9.20 23.80
C ASP A 40 -16.90 -8.33 23.42
N GLY A 41 -16.72 -7.43 22.45
CA GLY A 41 -17.76 -6.52 21.98
C GLY A 41 -18.09 -5.37 22.94
N GLY A 42 -17.26 -5.16 23.96
CA GLY A 42 -17.38 -4.08 24.93
C GLY A 42 -17.03 -2.69 24.40
N PRO A 43 -16.99 -1.67 25.27
CA PRO A 43 -16.68 -0.29 24.88
C PRO A 43 -15.30 -0.16 24.25
N VAL A 44 -15.24 0.48 23.08
CA VAL A 44 -13.97 0.73 22.37
C VAL A 44 -13.06 1.64 23.19
N GLN A 45 -11.81 1.22 23.33
CA GLN A 45 -10.70 1.99 23.88
C GLN A 45 -9.71 2.33 22.76
N VAL A 46 -9.00 3.46 22.91
CA VAL A 46 -7.88 3.82 22.03
C VAL A 46 -6.66 4.09 22.89
N VAL A 47 -5.53 3.53 22.49
CA VAL A 47 -4.22 3.78 23.09
C VAL A 47 -3.43 4.71 22.18
N ASP A 48 -3.08 5.88 22.71
CA ASP A 48 -2.28 6.89 22.01
C ASP A 48 -0.78 6.61 22.16
N LEU A 49 -0.31 5.64 21.38
CA LEU A 49 1.08 5.19 21.37
C LEU A 49 2.04 6.32 20.99
N ALA A 50 1.66 7.18 20.05
CA ALA A 50 2.49 8.31 19.63
C ALA A 50 2.70 9.37 20.73
N ARG A 51 1.81 9.41 21.75
CA ARG A 51 1.97 10.23 22.96
C ARG A 51 2.49 9.47 24.16
N GLY A 52 2.93 8.22 23.97
CA GLY A 52 3.61 7.42 24.99
C GLY A 52 2.69 6.61 25.91
N GLU A 53 1.41 6.50 25.58
CA GLU A 53 0.55 5.49 26.21
C GLU A 53 1.05 4.08 25.87
N LYS A 54 0.61 3.09 26.64
CA LYS A 54 1.04 1.69 26.47
C LYS A 54 -0.17 0.79 26.35
N ILE A 55 -0.10 -0.17 25.43
CA ILE A 55 -1.11 -1.22 25.34
C ILE A 55 -1.10 -2.01 26.66
N PRO A 56 -2.26 -2.22 27.32
CA PRO A 56 -2.33 -2.99 28.55
C PRO A 56 -1.77 -4.40 28.37
N GLN A 57 -1.11 -4.94 29.40
CA GLN A 57 -0.44 -6.24 29.32
C GLN A 57 -1.40 -7.39 28.98
N GLU A 58 -2.63 -7.34 29.48
CA GLU A 58 -3.66 -8.32 29.15
C GLU A 58 -4.03 -8.32 27.65
N ILE A 59 -3.99 -7.16 26.99
CA ILE A 59 -4.25 -7.03 25.55
C ILE A 59 -3.04 -7.55 24.75
N LEU A 60 -1.81 -7.24 25.20
CA LEU A 60 -0.59 -7.82 24.59
C LEU A 60 -0.57 -9.34 24.68
N GLY A 61 -0.98 -9.90 25.82
CA GLY A 61 -1.15 -11.35 26.00
C GLY A 61 -2.16 -11.91 25.00
N ALA A 62 -3.34 -11.27 24.89
CA ALA A 62 -4.38 -11.70 23.96
C ALA A 62 -3.97 -11.66 22.47
N LEU A 63 -3.12 -10.71 22.08
CA LEU A 63 -2.60 -10.62 20.71
C LEU A 63 -1.76 -11.85 20.32
N THR A 64 -1.06 -12.46 21.28
CA THR A 64 -0.19 -13.63 21.06
C THR A 64 -0.86 -14.96 21.39
N ASP A 65 -1.94 -14.95 22.20
CA ASP A 65 -2.71 -16.13 22.57
C ASP A 65 -3.62 -16.59 21.41
N THR A 66 -3.38 -17.78 20.87
CA THR A 66 -4.18 -18.36 19.78
C THR A 66 -5.57 -18.83 20.21
N SER A 67 -5.87 -18.88 21.51
CA SER A 67 -7.21 -19.16 22.03
C SER A 67 -8.14 -17.95 22.02
N VAL A 68 -7.60 -16.75 21.81
CA VAL A 68 -8.36 -15.51 21.63
C VAL A 68 -8.48 -15.23 20.14
N GLU A 69 -9.71 -15.09 19.62
CA GLU A 69 -9.94 -14.70 18.23
C GLU A 69 -9.71 -13.19 18.04
N LYS A 70 -8.95 -12.80 17.02
CA LYS A 70 -8.68 -11.42 16.67
C LYS A 70 -9.42 -11.07 15.39
N TRP A 71 -10.09 -9.94 15.39
CA TRP A 71 -10.87 -9.43 14.28
C TRP A 71 -10.40 -8.04 13.88
N ALA A 72 -10.33 -7.80 12.58
CA ALA A 72 -10.07 -6.49 12.01
C ALA A 72 -10.62 -6.41 10.59
N PHE A 73 -10.88 -5.19 10.12
CA PHE A 73 -11.27 -4.95 8.73
C PHE A 73 -10.01 -4.79 7.87
N ASN A 74 -9.65 -5.85 7.13
CA ASN A 74 -8.34 -6.03 6.48
C ASN A 74 -7.22 -6.57 7.41
N ALA A 75 -7.57 -7.53 8.27
CA ALA A 75 -6.74 -8.11 9.34
C ALA A 75 -5.28 -8.45 9.02
N ALA A 76 -4.92 -8.71 7.76
CA ALA A 76 -3.53 -8.87 7.35
C ALA A 76 -2.69 -7.63 7.68
N PHE A 77 -3.27 -6.42 7.53
CA PHE A 77 -2.57 -5.18 7.84
C PHE A 77 -2.24 -5.07 9.34
N GLU A 78 -3.26 -5.26 10.19
CA GLU A 78 -3.14 -5.15 11.64
C GLU A 78 -2.18 -6.22 12.17
N ARG A 79 -2.33 -7.48 11.74
CA ARG A 79 -1.51 -8.62 12.18
C ARG A 79 -0.03 -8.39 11.89
N ILE A 80 0.31 -7.94 10.68
CA ILE A 80 1.70 -7.75 10.27
C ILE A 80 2.33 -6.54 10.98
N CYS A 81 1.61 -5.43 11.08
CA CYS A 81 2.06 -4.26 11.84
C CYS A 81 2.26 -4.58 13.33
N LEU A 82 1.32 -5.30 13.96
CA LEU A 82 1.42 -5.69 15.37
C LEU A 82 2.55 -6.69 15.61
N SER A 83 2.83 -7.58 14.65
CA SER A 83 4.02 -8.45 14.72
C SER A 83 5.30 -7.64 14.87
N ARG A 84 5.44 -6.53 14.13
CA ARG A 84 6.58 -5.61 14.25
C ARG A 84 6.60 -4.86 15.55
N TYR A 85 5.46 -4.33 15.96
CA TYR A 85 5.34 -3.62 17.24
C TYR A 85 5.75 -4.51 18.43
N LEU A 86 5.41 -5.80 18.38
CA LEU A 86 5.81 -6.80 19.39
C LEU A 86 7.28 -7.23 19.29
N GLY A 87 8.05 -6.69 18.33
CA GLY A 87 9.47 -6.98 18.16
C GLY A 87 9.77 -8.29 17.43
N LEU A 88 8.80 -8.88 16.72
CA LEU A 88 9.05 -10.08 15.93
C LEU A 88 9.94 -9.76 14.71
N PRO A 89 10.99 -10.57 14.45
CA PRO A 89 11.92 -10.33 13.36
C PRO A 89 11.29 -10.61 11.99
N THR A 90 11.90 -10.12 10.92
CA THR A 90 11.42 -10.35 9.54
C THR A 90 11.36 -11.82 9.19
N GLY A 91 10.22 -12.24 8.62
CA GLY A 91 9.90 -13.64 8.38
C GLY A 91 9.24 -14.38 9.55
N THR A 92 9.02 -13.72 10.70
CA THR A 92 8.23 -14.27 11.81
C THR A 92 7.10 -13.30 12.15
N TYR A 93 5.87 -13.80 12.13
CA TYR A 93 4.66 -12.99 12.33
C TYR A 93 3.71 -13.67 13.31
N LEU A 94 2.75 -12.91 13.82
CA LEU A 94 1.65 -13.43 14.63
C LEU A 94 0.90 -14.53 13.86
N ASP A 95 0.62 -15.63 14.55
CA ASP A 95 -0.03 -16.81 13.97
C ASP A 95 -1.41 -16.45 13.39
N PRO A 96 -1.66 -16.68 12.09
CA PRO A 96 -2.91 -16.27 11.45
C PRO A 96 -4.12 -17.12 11.86
N SER A 97 -3.95 -18.31 12.46
CA SER A 97 -5.04 -19.25 12.79
C SER A 97 -6.11 -18.66 13.71
N SER A 98 -5.71 -17.71 14.56
CA SER A 98 -6.60 -17.00 15.49
C SER A 98 -7.05 -15.63 14.95
N TRP A 99 -6.69 -15.28 13.71
CA TRP A 99 -7.10 -14.02 13.08
C TRP A 99 -8.22 -14.25 12.07
N ARG A 100 -9.18 -13.34 12.08
CA ARG A 100 -10.35 -13.32 11.20
C ARG A 100 -10.49 -11.92 10.61
N CYS A 101 -11.04 -11.86 9.40
CA CYS A 101 -11.10 -10.62 8.64
C CYS A 101 -12.53 -10.27 8.25
N THR A 102 -13.03 -9.16 8.79
CA THR A 102 -14.40 -8.68 8.55
C THR A 102 -14.59 -8.23 7.10
N MET A 103 -13.50 -7.85 6.41
CA MET A 103 -13.51 -7.60 4.97
C MET A 103 -13.71 -8.88 4.15
N ILE A 104 -13.09 -10.01 4.55
CA ILE A 104 -13.30 -11.32 3.90
C ILE A 104 -14.72 -11.82 4.14
N TRP A 105 -15.24 -11.64 5.36
CA TRP A 105 -16.65 -11.94 5.65
C TRP A 105 -17.60 -11.13 4.77
N SER A 106 -17.30 -9.84 4.60
CA SER A 106 -18.06 -8.96 3.70
C SER A 106 -18.01 -9.46 2.25
N ALA A 107 -16.81 -9.82 1.75
CA ALA A 107 -16.61 -10.36 0.41
C ALA A 107 -17.41 -11.65 0.17
N TYR A 108 -17.39 -12.57 1.13
CA TYR A 108 -18.14 -13.83 1.08
C TYR A 108 -19.65 -13.60 0.89
N LEU A 109 -20.19 -12.52 1.47
CA LEU A 109 -21.59 -12.14 1.38
C LEU A 109 -21.90 -11.22 0.18
N GLY A 110 -20.93 -10.96 -0.69
CA GLY A 110 -21.09 -10.06 -1.85
C GLY A 110 -21.23 -8.58 -1.48
N LEU A 111 -20.77 -8.19 -0.29
CA LEU A 111 -20.76 -6.80 0.17
C LEU A 111 -19.53 -6.05 -0.35
N PRO A 112 -19.52 -4.70 -0.31
CA PRO A 112 -18.35 -3.90 -0.68
C PRO A 112 -17.10 -4.25 0.13
N LEU A 113 -15.91 -3.97 -0.41
CA LEU A 113 -14.63 -4.30 0.24
C LEU A 113 -14.03 -3.14 1.06
N SER A 114 -14.81 -2.10 1.34
CA SER A 114 -14.38 -0.97 2.18
C SER A 114 -15.28 -0.84 3.39
N LEU A 115 -14.70 -0.50 4.55
CA LEU A 115 -15.45 -0.36 5.81
C LEU A 115 -16.65 0.60 5.65
N MET A 116 -16.42 1.74 5.00
CA MET A 116 -17.47 2.71 4.66
C MET A 116 -18.54 2.11 3.72
N GLY A 117 -18.11 1.41 2.66
CA GLY A 117 -19.03 0.81 1.70
C GLY A 117 -19.93 -0.25 2.33
N VAL A 118 -19.38 -1.10 3.20
CA VAL A 118 -20.14 -2.10 3.96
C VAL A 118 -21.10 -1.40 4.92
N GLY A 119 -20.64 -0.39 5.66
CA GLY A 119 -21.49 0.36 6.60
C GLY A 119 -22.69 1.00 5.91
N VAL A 120 -22.50 1.59 4.71
CA VAL A 120 -23.59 2.13 3.88
C VAL A 120 -24.54 1.01 3.44
N ALA A 121 -24.02 -0.10 2.90
CA ALA A 121 -24.83 -1.21 2.42
C ALA A 121 -25.68 -1.86 3.54
N LEU A 122 -25.18 -1.88 4.78
CA LEU A 122 -25.88 -2.40 5.95
C LEU A 122 -26.78 -1.37 6.64
N GLY A 123 -26.78 -0.11 6.17
CA GLY A 123 -27.57 0.98 6.75
C GLY A 123 -27.17 1.31 8.19
N LEU A 124 -25.87 1.33 8.49
CA LEU A 124 -25.39 1.68 9.82
C LEU A 124 -25.57 3.19 10.08
N GLU A 125 -26.11 3.53 11.25
CA GLU A 125 -26.27 4.93 11.70
C GLU A 125 -24.93 5.61 11.94
N LYS A 126 -23.98 4.86 12.53
CA LYS A 126 -22.59 5.27 12.66
C LYS A 126 -21.83 4.80 11.42
N GLN A 127 -21.29 5.73 10.65
CA GLN A 127 -20.41 5.45 9.51
C GLN A 127 -18.99 5.93 9.77
N LYS A 128 -18.05 5.42 8.97
CA LYS A 128 -16.67 5.91 8.90
C LYS A 128 -16.68 7.39 8.47
N LEU A 129 -15.87 8.22 9.12
CA LEU A 129 -15.78 9.65 8.80
C LEU A 129 -15.04 9.87 7.48
N SER A 130 -15.57 10.74 6.63
CA SER A 130 -14.98 11.04 5.32
C SER A 130 -13.63 11.77 5.43
N GLU A 131 -13.46 12.52 6.52
CA GLU A 131 -12.30 13.32 6.89
C GLU A 131 -11.08 12.46 7.25
N GLY A 132 -11.28 11.16 7.51
CA GLY A 132 -10.23 10.21 7.85
C GLY A 132 -9.09 10.16 6.82
N LYS A 133 -9.41 10.33 5.53
CA LYS A 133 -8.39 10.33 4.46
C LYS A 133 -7.39 11.46 4.61
N ASP A 134 -7.84 12.64 5.03
CA ASP A 134 -6.97 13.80 5.23
C ASP A 134 -6.14 13.66 6.49
N LEU A 135 -6.69 13.06 7.55
CA LEU A 135 -5.96 12.76 8.79
C LEU A 135 -4.87 11.70 8.56
N ILE A 136 -5.19 10.59 7.89
CA ILE A 136 -4.22 9.56 7.48
C ILE A 136 -3.12 10.20 6.63
N ARG A 137 -3.49 11.00 5.62
CA ARG A 137 -2.49 11.68 4.78
C ARG A 137 -1.59 12.60 5.58
N TYR A 138 -2.12 13.23 6.62
CA TYR A 138 -1.36 14.18 7.44
C TYR A 138 -0.40 13.48 8.40
N PHE A 139 -0.84 12.44 9.12
CA PHE A 139 -0.05 11.80 10.18
C PHE A 139 0.67 10.51 9.77
N CYS A 140 0.12 9.74 8.84
CA CYS A 140 0.64 8.42 8.44
C CYS A 140 1.61 8.47 7.25
N ILE A 141 1.62 9.56 6.48
CA ILE A 141 2.40 9.69 5.25
C ILE A 141 3.46 10.80 5.42
N PRO A 142 4.71 10.58 4.98
CA PRO A 142 5.73 11.64 4.94
C PRO A 142 5.23 12.89 4.20
N CYS A 143 5.60 14.06 4.71
CA CYS A 143 5.26 15.34 4.07
C CYS A 143 6.47 15.93 3.34
N ALA A 144 6.21 16.65 2.25
CA ALA A 144 7.28 17.39 1.57
C ALA A 144 7.70 18.59 2.43
N PRO A 145 9.00 18.90 2.55
CA PRO A 145 9.46 20.08 3.27
C PRO A 145 9.03 21.34 2.53
N THR A 146 8.33 22.24 3.23
CA THR A 146 7.92 23.54 2.71
C THR A 146 8.29 24.65 3.69
N ILE A 147 8.29 25.90 3.22
CA ILE A 147 8.47 27.06 4.11
C ILE A 147 7.34 27.09 5.17
N THR A 148 6.11 26.80 4.76
CA THR A 148 4.92 26.86 5.62
C THR A 148 4.88 25.79 6.71
N ASN A 149 5.48 24.62 6.50
CA ASN A 149 5.56 23.56 7.51
C ASN A 149 6.89 23.57 8.29
N GLY A 150 7.75 24.58 8.06
CA GLY A 150 9.05 24.69 8.73
C GLY A 150 10.10 23.67 8.25
N GLY A 151 9.98 23.18 7.01
CA GLY A 151 10.88 22.18 6.45
C GLY A 151 10.69 20.76 7.01
N ARG A 152 9.58 20.51 7.71
CA ARG A 152 9.25 19.19 8.26
C ARG A 152 9.09 18.16 7.14
N ARG A 153 9.51 16.92 7.44
CA ARG A 153 9.34 15.75 6.57
C ARG A 153 8.28 14.76 7.07
N ARG A 154 7.75 15.02 8.26
CA ARG A 154 6.72 14.24 8.93
C ARG A 154 5.92 15.15 9.85
N ASN A 155 4.61 14.95 9.96
CA ASN A 155 3.81 15.61 10.97
C ASN A 155 3.63 14.71 12.19
N ARG A 156 3.86 15.24 13.39
CA ARG A 156 3.70 14.59 14.68
C ARG A 156 2.43 15.11 15.38
N PRO A 157 1.94 14.42 16.43
CA PRO A 157 0.80 14.88 17.22
C PRO A 157 0.91 16.35 17.67
N ALA A 158 2.11 16.75 18.11
CA ALA A 158 2.39 18.10 18.59
C ALA A 158 2.28 19.19 17.51
N ASP A 159 2.37 18.84 16.23
CA ASP A 159 2.33 19.80 15.13
C ASP A 159 0.89 20.24 14.79
N ALA A 160 -0.11 19.44 15.14
CA ALA A 160 -1.52 19.74 14.97
C ALA A 160 -2.39 19.03 16.03
N PRO A 161 -2.35 19.47 17.31
CA PRO A 161 -3.01 18.75 18.41
C PRO A 161 -4.52 18.57 18.23
N GLU A 162 -5.21 19.58 17.66
CA GLU A 162 -6.65 19.48 17.38
C GLU A 162 -6.96 18.41 16.33
N LYS A 163 -6.17 18.35 15.25
CA LYS A 163 -6.28 17.29 14.24
C LYS A 163 -5.94 15.92 14.82
N TRP A 164 -5.00 15.86 15.75
CA TRP A 164 -4.64 14.63 16.43
C TRP A 164 -5.79 14.07 17.26
N ASN A 165 -6.47 14.92 18.03
CA ASN A 165 -7.66 14.50 18.79
C ASN A 165 -8.77 13.97 17.85
N LEU A 166 -9.00 14.63 16.71
CA LEU A 166 -9.92 14.11 15.69
C LEU A 166 -9.48 12.76 15.12
N PHE A 167 -8.17 12.52 15.04
CA PHE A 167 -7.61 11.26 14.55
C PHE A 167 -7.79 10.12 15.56
N VAL A 168 -7.66 10.41 16.86
CA VAL A 168 -8.01 9.49 17.95
C VAL A 168 -9.50 9.12 17.90
N ASP A 169 -10.38 10.10 17.74
CA ASP A 169 -11.82 9.87 17.61
C ASP A 169 -12.17 9.06 16.34
N TYR A 170 -11.44 9.30 15.26
CA TYR A 170 -11.57 8.57 14.01
C TYR A 170 -11.20 7.08 14.17
N ASN A 171 -10.03 6.76 14.74
CA ASN A 171 -9.63 5.37 15.00
C ASN A 171 -10.64 4.66 15.93
N LYS A 172 -11.12 5.35 16.97
CA LYS A 172 -12.21 4.84 17.82
C LYS A 172 -13.45 4.50 17.00
N ARG A 173 -13.87 5.42 16.12
CA ARG A 173 -15.06 5.26 15.27
C ARG A 173 -14.91 4.09 14.31
N ASP A 174 -13.74 3.84 13.74
CA ASP A 174 -13.54 2.72 12.82
C ASP A 174 -13.73 1.37 13.53
N VAL A 175 -13.25 1.21 14.77
CA VAL A 175 -13.55 0.01 15.59
C VAL A 175 -15.06 -0.09 15.90
N GLU A 176 -15.73 1.02 16.26
CA GLU A 176 -17.18 1.00 16.52
C GLU A 176 -17.99 0.56 15.28
N VAL A 177 -17.57 1.01 14.09
CA VAL A 177 -18.20 0.62 12.81
C VAL A 177 -17.92 -0.83 12.49
N GLU A 178 -16.68 -1.30 12.67
CA GLU A 178 -16.29 -2.69 12.45
C GLU A 178 -17.09 -3.64 13.37
N LEU A 179 -17.24 -3.31 14.66
CA LEU A 179 -18.08 -4.07 15.59
C LEU A 179 -19.55 -4.14 15.14
N ALA A 180 -20.10 -3.03 14.68
CA ALA A 180 -21.47 -2.99 14.18
C ALA A 180 -21.64 -3.84 12.91
N ILE A 181 -20.65 -3.86 12.02
CA ILE A 181 -20.61 -4.76 10.86
C ILE A 181 -20.54 -6.20 11.34
N HIS A 182 -19.57 -6.54 12.19
CA HIS A 182 -19.37 -7.88 12.75
C HIS A 182 -20.68 -8.44 13.35
N GLN A 183 -21.38 -7.64 14.17
CA GLN A 183 -22.68 -8.02 14.75
C GLN A 183 -23.76 -8.29 13.69
N ARG A 184 -23.83 -7.48 12.63
CA ARG A 184 -24.78 -7.69 11.53
C ARG A 184 -24.45 -8.93 10.71
N LEU A 185 -23.17 -9.15 10.43
CA LEU A 185 -22.69 -10.30 9.65
C LEU A 185 -22.78 -11.61 10.43
N GLY A 186 -22.75 -11.58 11.76
CA GLY A 186 -22.88 -12.75 12.65
C GLY A 186 -24.09 -13.66 12.39
N ARG A 187 -25.13 -13.14 11.72
CA ARG A 187 -26.30 -13.93 11.28
C ARG A 187 -26.03 -14.82 10.08
N PHE A 188 -24.91 -14.62 9.39
CA PHE A 188 -24.52 -15.24 8.13
C PHE A 188 -23.06 -15.70 8.20
N PRO A 189 -22.72 -16.69 9.05
CA PRO A 189 -21.35 -17.10 9.29
C PRO A 189 -20.67 -17.58 8.01
N VAL A 190 -19.39 -17.25 7.87
CA VAL A 190 -18.52 -17.83 6.84
C VAL A 190 -18.20 -19.28 7.23
N PRO A 191 -18.32 -20.26 6.32
CA PRO A 191 -17.94 -21.65 6.60
C PRO A 191 -16.46 -21.78 6.98
N ASP A 192 -16.15 -22.70 7.89
CA ASP A 192 -14.78 -22.93 8.37
C ASP A 192 -13.79 -23.22 7.23
N ALA A 193 -14.21 -23.95 6.19
CA ALA A 193 -13.36 -24.24 5.03
C ALA A 193 -12.85 -22.98 4.32
N ILE A 194 -13.66 -21.91 4.25
CA ILE A 194 -13.24 -20.63 3.64
C ILE A 194 -12.22 -19.92 4.54
N TRP A 195 -12.36 -20.09 5.86
CA TRP A 195 -11.36 -19.56 6.76
C TRP A 195 -10.05 -20.32 6.73
N ASP A 196 -10.09 -21.64 6.57
CA ASP A 196 -8.88 -22.45 6.37
C ASP A 196 -8.12 -22.00 5.12
N GLU A 197 -8.84 -21.67 4.03
CA GLU A 197 -8.27 -21.08 2.82
C GLU A 197 -7.65 -19.70 3.10
N TYR A 198 -8.36 -18.83 3.85
CA TYR A 198 -7.81 -17.54 4.26
C TYR A 198 -6.53 -17.69 5.09
N HIS A 199 -6.50 -18.60 6.07
CA HIS A 199 -5.32 -18.85 6.90
C HIS A 199 -4.16 -19.40 6.08
N LEU A 200 -4.43 -20.29 5.12
CA LEU A 200 -3.41 -20.80 4.20
C LEU A 200 -2.82 -19.68 3.32
N ASP A 201 -3.67 -18.79 2.79
CA ASP A 201 -3.22 -17.60 2.06
C ASP A 201 -2.29 -16.73 2.92
N GLN A 202 -2.66 -16.48 4.19
CA GLN A 202 -1.82 -15.72 5.11
C GLN A 202 -0.45 -16.39 5.33
N LEU A 203 -0.41 -17.71 5.49
CA LEU A 203 0.85 -18.46 5.63
C LEU A 203 1.73 -18.41 4.37
N ILE A 204 1.12 -18.41 3.18
CA ILE A 204 1.83 -18.24 1.90
C ILE A 204 2.45 -16.83 1.83
N ASN A 205 1.68 -15.81 2.20
CA ASN A 205 2.12 -14.42 2.20
C ASN A 205 3.22 -14.16 3.22
N ASP A 206 3.11 -14.71 4.43
CA ASP A 206 4.13 -14.63 5.48
C ASP A 206 5.47 -15.24 5.04
N ARG A 207 5.40 -16.37 4.32
CA ARG A 207 6.58 -17.04 3.76
C ARG A 207 7.23 -16.19 2.69
N GLY A 208 6.46 -15.61 1.77
CA GLY A 208 6.96 -14.82 0.65
C GLY A 208 7.84 -15.59 -0.34
N VAL A 209 8.36 -14.87 -1.32
CA VAL A 209 9.21 -15.38 -2.41
C VAL A 209 10.57 -14.68 -2.37
N LEU A 210 11.66 -15.45 -2.39
CA LEU A 210 13.01 -14.91 -2.42
C LEU A 210 13.27 -14.15 -3.73
N VAL A 211 13.80 -12.95 -3.61
CA VAL A 211 14.17 -12.07 -4.72
C VAL A 211 15.69 -12.01 -4.79
N ASP A 212 16.25 -12.37 -5.93
CA ASP A 212 17.66 -12.11 -6.22
C ASP A 212 17.86 -10.60 -6.43
N ARG A 213 18.22 -9.90 -5.36
CA ARG A 213 18.43 -8.44 -5.39
C ARG A 213 19.56 -8.03 -6.32
N GLN A 214 20.58 -8.87 -6.48
CA GLN A 214 21.69 -8.56 -7.38
C GLN A 214 21.19 -8.53 -8.82
N LEU A 215 20.47 -9.59 -9.23
CA LEU A 215 19.85 -9.64 -10.56
C LEU A 215 18.91 -8.45 -10.80
N VAL A 216 18.06 -8.13 -9.82
CA VAL A 216 17.12 -7.01 -9.93
C VAL A 216 17.85 -5.68 -10.11
N ARG A 217 18.84 -5.38 -9.28
CA ARG A 217 19.61 -4.14 -9.35
C ARG A 217 20.40 -4.03 -10.65
N SER A 218 21.06 -5.11 -11.07
CA SER A 218 21.78 -5.15 -12.35
C SER A 218 20.85 -4.93 -13.54
N ALA A 219 19.63 -5.50 -13.52
CA ALA A 219 18.66 -5.26 -14.57
C ALA A 219 18.21 -3.79 -14.63
N ILE A 220 17.99 -3.15 -13.47
CA ILE A 220 17.65 -1.72 -13.35
C ILE A 220 18.79 -0.83 -13.85
N GLU A 221 20.02 -1.14 -13.46
CA GLU A 221 21.21 -0.40 -13.90
C GLU A 221 21.42 -0.51 -15.42
N MET A 222 21.32 -1.72 -15.98
CA MET A 222 21.44 -1.95 -17.42
C MET A 222 20.35 -1.22 -18.23
N ASP A 223 19.10 -1.20 -17.73
CA ASP A 223 18.03 -0.41 -18.34
C ASP A 223 18.34 1.09 -18.30
N GLY A 224 18.89 1.59 -17.18
CA GLY A 224 19.32 2.98 -17.04
C GLY A 224 20.38 3.37 -18.07
N LEU A 225 21.42 2.56 -18.24
CA LEU A 225 22.49 2.77 -19.22
C LEU A 225 21.94 2.73 -20.65
N SER A 226 21.18 1.68 -20.99
CA SER A 226 20.57 1.56 -22.32
C SER A 226 19.62 2.73 -22.62
N ARG A 227 18.84 3.17 -21.63
CA ARG A 227 17.92 4.32 -21.78
C ARG A 227 18.70 5.61 -22.01
N GLN A 228 19.82 5.81 -21.34
CA GLN A 228 20.68 6.98 -21.56
C GLN A 228 21.22 7.00 -22.99
N GLU A 229 21.75 5.89 -23.49
CA GLU A 229 22.23 5.77 -24.88
C GLU A 229 21.12 6.06 -25.90
N LEU A 230 19.93 5.48 -25.69
CA LEU A 230 18.77 5.68 -26.57
C LEU A 230 18.29 7.14 -26.54
N VAL A 231 18.26 7.79 -25.38
CA VAL A 231 17.90 9.20 -25.24
C VAL A 231 18.92 10.07 -25.96
N SER A 232 20.22 9.87 -25.73
CA SER A 232 21.29 10.63 -26.39
C SER A 232 21.21 10.48 -27.91
N ARG A 233 21.02 9.26 -28.42
CA ARG A 233 20.84 9.04 -29.86
C ARG A 233 19.60 9.74 -30.41
N MET A 234 18.51 9.74 -29.65
CA MET A 234 17.30 10.45 -30.06
C MET A 234 17.51 11.96 -30.05
N GLN A 235 18.29 12.52 -29.12
CA GLN A 235 18.67 13.94 -29.10
C GLN A 235 19.56 14.30 -30.29
N GLU A 236 20.55 13.47 -30.63
CA GLU A 236 21.44 13.71 -31.79
C GLU A 236 20.68 13.79 -33.13
N ILE A 237 19.58 13.03 -33.29
CA ILE A 237 18.80 13.01 -34.52
C ILE A 237 17.75 14.14 -34.54
N THR A 238 17.18 14.47 -33.39
CA THR A 238 15.98 15.32 -33.30
C THR A 238 16.24 16.73 -32.75
N ASP A 239 17.40 16.98 -32.15
CA ASP A 239 17.74 18.19 -31.38
C ASP A 239 16.73 18.53 -30.26
N LEU A 240 15.90 17.56 -29.84
CA LEU A 240 14.90 17.76 -28.80
C LEU A 240 15.55 17.84 -27.41
N GLU A 241 15.14 18.83 -26.61
CA GLU A 241 15.55 18.96 -25.21
C GLU A 241 15.10 17.73 -24.39
N ASN A 242 13.86 17.26 -24.61
CA ASN A 242 13.31 16.10 -23.91
C ASN A 242 12.64 15.11 -24.88
N PRO A 243 13.40 14.16 -25.44
CA PRO A 243 12.86 13.14 -26.36
C PRO A 243 11.90 12.13 -25.69
N ASN A 244 11.75 12.16 -24.35
CA ASN A 244 10.73 11.37 -23.68
C ASN A 244 9.33 12.02 -23.77
N SER A 245 9.27 13.34 -24.01
CA SER A 245 8.01 14.08 -24.11
C SER A 245 7.24 13.68 -25.36
N VAL A 246 6.05 13.09 -25.15
CA VAL A 246 5.15 12.72 -26.26
C VAL A 246 4.84 13.92 -27.14
N ALA A 247 4.61 15.10 -26.53
CA ALA A 247 4.28 16.31 -27.27
C ALA A 247 5.44 16.76 -28.16
N GLN A 248 6.67 16.82 -27.64
CA GLN A 248 7.84 17.25 -28.42
C GLN A 248 8.11 16.32 -29.59
N VAL A 249 8.04 15.00 -29.35
CA VAL A 249 8.27 14.00 -30.42
C VAL A 249 7.18 14.09 -31.48
N LYS A 250 5.91 14.30 -31.10
CA LYS A 250 4.82 14.50 -32.07
C LYS A 250 5.05 15.73 -32.95
N THR A 251 5.42 16.86 -32.34
CA THR A 251 5.73 18.10 -33.07
C THR A 251 6.87 17.88 -34.06
N TRP A 252 7.96 17.27 -33.62
CA TRP A 252 9.11 16.99 -34.48
C TRP A 252 8.74 16.07 -35.66
N LEU A 253 7.93 15.02 -35.43
CA LEU A 253 7.47 14.13 -36.51
C LEU A 253 6.63 14.88 -37.54
N ALA A 254 5.71 15.75 -37.10
CA ALA A 254 4.89 16.57 -37.98
C ALA A 254 5.73 17.53 -38.84
N GLU A 255 6.71 18.21 -38.24
CA GLU A 255 7.67 19.08 -38.94
C GLU A 255 8.51 18.34 -39.98
N ASN A 256 8.74 17.04 -39.77
CA ASN A 256 9.45 16.15 -40.69
C ASN A 256 8.50 15.39 -41.63
N GLY A 257 7.22 15.77 -41.71
CA GLY A 257 6.27 15.27 -42.71
C GLY A 257 5.52 14.00 -42.30
N LEU A 258 5.49 13.65 -41.01
CA LEU A 258 4.71 12.53 -40.48
C LEU A 258 3.79 12.97 -39.34
N GLU A 259 2.52 13.17 -39.67
CA GLU A 259 1.47 13.41 -38.68
C GLU A 259 1.03 12.11 -37.99
N VAL A 260 0.96 12.14 -36.67
CA VAL A 260 0.52 10.99 -35.85
C VAL A 260 -0.42 11.43 -34.73
N ASP A 261 -1.52 10.72 -34.54
CA ASP A 261 -2.46 11.02 -33.46
C ASP A 261 -1.90 10.58 -32.10
N SER A 262 -1.15 9.50 -32.07
CA SER A 262 -0.65 8.86 -30.85
C SER A 262 0.74 8.26 -31.08
N LEU A 263 1.53 8.21 -30.00
CA LEU A 263 2.82 7.50 -29.93
C LEU A 263 2.71 6.22 -29.09
N GLY A 264 1.52 5.64 -29.02
CA GLY A 264 1.29 4.32 -28.47
C GLY A 264 1.98 3.25 -29.30
N LYS A 265 2.32 2.12 -28.67
CA LYS A 265 3.09 1.04 -29.33
C LYS A 265 2.49 0.61 -30.68
N LYS A 266 1.16 0.50 -30.78
CA LYS A 266 0.47 0.10 -32.02
C LYS A 266 0.61 1.17 -33.10
N ASP A 267 0.42 2.44 -32.73
CA ASP A 267 0.44 3.57 -33.65
C ASP A 267 1.86 3.79 -34.20
N VAL A 268 2.87 3.69 -33.35
CA VAL A 268 4.28 3.79 -33.77
C VAL A 268 4.66 2.64 -34.71
N ILE A 269 4.20 1.40 -34.45
CA ILE A 269 4.43 0.27 -35.36
C ILE A 269 3.75 0.51 -36.72
N SER A 270 2.54 1.07 -36.73
CA SER A 270 1.85 1.43 -37.98
C SER A 270 2.62 2.53 -38.73
N ALA A 271 3.10 3.55 -38.03
CA ALA A 271 3.81 4.68 -38.59
C ALA A 271 5.18 4.30 -39.19
N LEU A 272 5.80 3.21 -38.73
CA LEU A 272 7.03 2.67 -39.33
C LEU A 272 6.82 2.18 -40.77
N VAL A 273 5.60 1.79 -41.14
CA VAL A 273 5.28 1.29 -42.48
C VAL A 273 5.22 2.47 -43.46
N GLY A 274 6.32 2.68 -44.18
CA GLY A 274 6.43 3.73 -45.21
C GLY A 274 7.17 4.99 -44.76
N ALA A 275 7.58 5.09 -43.49
CA ALA A 275 8.38 6.22 -43.03
C ALA A 275 9.76 6.30 -43.73
N PRO A 276 10.27 7.52 -44.00
CA PRO A 276 11.66 7.76 -44.40
C PRO A 276 12.64 7.20 -43.37
N ARG A 277 13.88 6.91 -43.80
CA ARG A 277 14.90 6.25 -42.96
C ARG A 277 15.17 6.98 -41.64
N GLU A 278 15.31 8.31 -41.68
CA GLU A 278 15.59 9.14 -40.49
C GLU A 278 14.42 9.12 -39.50
N ILE A 279 13.18 9.18 -39.99
CA ILE A 279 11.97 9.08 -39.16
C ILE A 279 11.79 7.68 -38.59
N LYS A 280 12.14 6.63 -39.35
CA LYS A 280 12.10 5.24 -38.87
C LYS A 280 13.00 5.04 -37.65
N GLU A 281 14.22 5.55 -37.69
CA GLU A 281 15.14 5.44 -36.56
C GLU A 281 14.55 6.09 -35.29
N VAL A 282 13.96 7.28 -35.41
CA VAL A 282 13.30 7.96 -34.29
C VAL A 282 12.11 7.16 -33.73
N LEU A 283 11.27 6.59 -34.61
CA LEU A 283 10.14 5.75 -34.21
C LEU A 283 10.59 4.44 -33.54
N GLU A 284 11.67 3.83 -34.02
CA GLU A 284 12.28 2.63 -33.43
C GLU A 284 12.87 2.92 -32.04
N LEU A 285 13.62 4.01 -31.90
CA LEU A 285 14.13 4.47 -30.60
C LEU A 285 12.98 4.75 -29.62
N ARG A 286 11.89 5.36 -30.09
CA ARG A 286 10.70 5.60 -29.29
C ARG A 286 10.07 4.30 -28.77
N LEU A 287 9.98 3.26 -29.60
CA LEU A 287 9.48 1.94 -29.18
C LEU A 287 10.35 1.32 -28.09
N GLN A 288 11.68 1.49 -28.18
CA GLN A 288 12.61 0.97 -27.19
C GLN A 288 12.50 1.71 -25.86
N LEU A 289 12.43 3.04 -25.88
CA LEU A 289 12.26 3.89 -24.69
C LEU A 289 10.93 3.67 -23.96
N ALA A 290 9.90 3.19 -24.67
CA ALA A 290 8.58 2.92 -24.14
C ALA A 290 8.43 1.51 -23.50
N LYS A 291 9.48 0.68 -23.50
CA LYS A 291 9.45 -0.64 -22.86
C LYS A 291 9.12 -0.51 -21.37
N SER A 292 8.13 -1.26 -20.89
CA SER A 292 7.70 -1.26 -19.50
C SER A 292 8.17 -2.48 -18.71
N SER A 293 8.99 -3.35 -19.31
CA SER A 293 9.49 -4.57 -18.68
C SER A 293 10.24 -4.27 -17.38
N ILE A 294 10.94 -3.13 -17.31
CA ILE A 294 11.71 -2.74 -16.13
C ILE A 294 10.87 -2.48 -14.89
N LYS A 295 9.59 -2.09 -15.06
CA LYS A 295 8.67 -1.85 -13.94
C LYS A 295 8.49 -3.07 -13.05
N LYS A 296 8.66 -4.28 -13.59
CA LYS A 296 8.59 -5.52 -12.80
C LYS A 296 9.77 -5.62 -11.82
N TYR A 297 10.97 -5.30 -12.27
CA TYR A 297 12.17 -5.29 -11.43
C TYR A 297 12.09 -4.18 -10.37
N GLN A 298 11.64 -2.99 -10.74
CA GLN A 298 11.39 -1.90 -9.78
C GLN A 298 10.34 -2.29 -8.74
N ALA A 299 9.26 -2.99 -9.16
CA ALA A 299 8.26 -3.50 -8.23
C ALA A 299 8.87 -4.53 -7.26
N MET A 300 9.66 -5.48 -7.77
CA MET A 300 10.38 -6.46 -6.92
C MET A 300 11.29 -5.78 -5.90
N GLU A 301 12.02 -4.73 -6.29
CA GLU A 301 12.86 -3.95 -5.38
C GLU A 301 12.04 -3.23 -4.30
N ASN A 302 10.90 -2.64 -4.67
CA ASN A 302 10.02 -1.90 -3.76
C ASN A 302 9.31 -2.77 -2.74
N VAL A 303 9.06 -4.06 -3.02
CA VAL A 303 8.30 -4.96 -2.12
C VAL A 303 9.19 -5.92 -1.35
N ALA A 304 10.47 -6.07 -1.73
CA ALA A 304 11.39 -6.95 -1.04
C ALA A 304 11.73 -6.42 0.36
N CYS A 305 11.49 -7.22 1.38
CA CYS A 305 11.89 -6.94 2.76
C CYS A 305 13.41 -7.07 2.96
N SER A 306 13.86 -6.81 4.18
CA SER A 306 15.25 -6.89 4.65
C SER A 306 15.86 -8.29 4.52
N ASP A 307 15.05 -9.33 4.44
CA ASP A 307 15.46 -10.72 4.20
C ASP A 307 15.40 -11.14 2.72
N ASP A 308 15.32 -10.15 1.82
CA ASP A 308 15.24 -10.31 0.38
C ASP A 308 14.00 -11.06 -0.12
N ARG A 309 12.94 -11.16 0.69
CA ARG A 309 11.68 -11.80 0.28
C ARG A 309 10.60 -10.76 0.00
N ALA A 310 9.91 -10.94 -1.12
CA ALA A 310 8.68 -10.25 -1.44
C ALA A 310 7.49 -10.99 -0.80
N ARG A 311 6.55 -10.25 -0.20
CA ARG A 311 5.40 -10.81 0.53
C ARG A 311 4.12 -10.05 0.20
N GLY A 312 3.00 -10.77 0.17
CA GLY A 312 1.66 -10.26 -0.11
C GLY A 312 1.13 -10.63 -1.49
#